data_AF-A0A1H4A4R3-F1
#
_entry.id   AF-A0A1H4A4R3-F1
#
_cell.length_a   1.000
_cell.length_b   1.000
_cell.length_c   1.000
_cell.angle_alpha   90.00
_cell.angle_beta   90.00
_cell.angle_gamma   90.00
#
_symmetry.space_group_name_H-M   'P 1'
#
loop_
_entity.id
_entity.type
_entity.pdbx_description
1 polymer ?
#
loop_
_entity_poly.entity_id
_entity_poly.type
_entity_poly.pdbx_seq_one_letter_code
_entity_poly.pdbx_strand_id
1 'polypeptide(L)'
;MPTVFDESLRPRSRAVGLVATLLTVGAHAGSNCPDVVVSPSGSTFNVAALIADTGSPEAALDKARTALSQVKSGGGCRIFEDIAACEETLLVAKKAIAALEACSAASPPKH
;
A
#
# COMPACT_ATOMS: atom_id res chain seq x y z
N MET A 1 14.43 -27.63 8.29
CA MET A 1 15.63 -26.90 7.86
C MET A 1 15.26 -25.43 7.72
N PRO A 2 15.51 -24.55 8.70
CA PRO A 2 15.41 -23.11 8.50
C PRO A 2 16.82 -22.52 8.32
N THR A 3 17.03 -21.79 7.22
CA THR A 3 18.14 -20.83 7.02
C THR A 3 17.56 -19.46 7.36
N VAL A 4 17.63 -19.02 8.61
CA VAL A 4 18.65 -18.11 9.16
C VAL A 4 19.05 -17.01 8.17
N PHE A 5 18.46 -15.83 8.35
CA PHE A 5 19.12 -14.56 8.03
C PHE A 5 19.27 -13.82 9.37
N ASP A 6 20.41 -14.08 10.00
CA ASP A 6 20.91 -13.45 11.21
C ASP A 6 22.14 -12.63 10.80
N GLU A 7 21.97 -11.30 10.76
CA GLU A 7 23.03 -10.29 10.79
C GLU A 7 22.31 -8.95 11.01
N SER A 8 22.57 -8.12 12.02
CA SER A 8 23.66 -8.05 12.97
C SER A 8 23.20 -7.14 14.09
N LEU A 9 23.00 -7.66 15.31
CA LEU A 9 22.97 -6.83 16.51
C LEU A 9 23.71 -7.54 17.63
N ARG A 10 25.04 -7.43 17.62
CA ARG A 10 25.82 -7.73 18.84
C ARG A 10 25.39 -6.75 19.94
N PRO A 11 25.09 -7.25 21.16
CA PRO A 11 24.78 -6.41 22.30
C PRO A 11 26.06 -5.97 22.99
N ARG A 12 26.29 -4.65 23.09
CA ARG A 12 27.29 -4.12 24.02
C ARG A 12 26.68 -2.96 24.82
N SER A 13 26.16 -3.34 25.99
CA SER A 13 26.16 -2.58 27.24
C SER A 13 26.12 -1.04 27.16
N ARG A 14 24.97 -0.45 27.50
CA ARG A 14 24.70 0.17 28.83
C ARG A 14 23.43 1.02 28.78
N ALA A 15 22.65 0.88 29.85
CA ALA A 15 21.85 1.91 30.51
C ALA A 15 20.63 2.50 29.79
N VAL A 16 19.49 2.32 30.48
CA VAL A 16 18.39 3.28 30.66
C VAL A 16 17.57 3.63 29.42
N GLY A 17 16.31 3.23 29.45
CA GLY A 17 15.30 3.73 28.50
C GLY A 17 14.08 2.83 28.46
N LEU A 18 13.17 3.03 29.41
CA LEU A 18 11.87 2.39 29.45
C LEU A 18 10.99 2.98 28.33
N VAL A 19 10.90 2.30 27.20
CA VAL A 19 9.84 2.53 26.21
C VAL A 19 9.43 1.18 25.63
N ALA A 20 8.35 0.62 26.16
CA ALA A 20 7.65 -0.49 25.52
C ALA A 20 6.87 0.06 24.32
N THR A 21 7.56 0.28 23.19
CA THR A 21 6.88 0.46 21.91
C THR A 21 6.32 -0.88 21.50
N LEU A 22 5.04 -1.11 21.82
CA LEU A 22 4.22 -2.07 21.09
C LEU A 22 4.10 -1.57 19.65
N LEU A 23 5.11 -1.85 18.84
CA LEU A 23 4.95 -1.91 17.39
C LEU A 23 4.09 -3.13 17.14
N THR A 24 2.77 -2.95 17.17
CA THR A 24 1.87 -3.82 16.45
C THR A 24 2.23 -3.67 14.98
N VAL A 25 3.25 -4.41 14.55
CA VAL A 25 3.35 -4.84 13.17
C VAL A 25 2.01 -5.49 12.91
N GLY A 26 1.17 -4.81 12.15
CA GLY A 26 0.01 -5.41 11.54
C GLY A 26 0.55 -6.55 10.70
N ALA A 27 0.63 -7.74 11.31
CA ALA A 27 0.57 -8.96 10.55
C ALA A 27 -0.78 -8.85 9.85
N HIS A 28 -0.76 -8.40 8.58
CA HIS A 28 -1.91 -8.47 7.70
C HIS A 28 -2.28 -9.96 7.66
N ALA A 29 -3.20 -10.33 8.54
CA ALA A 29 -3.66 -11.68 8.71
C ALA A 29 -4.48 -12.01 7.46
N GLY A 30 -3.79 -12.52 6.43
CA GLY A 30 -4.39 -13.29 5.35
C GLY A 30 -5.27 -12.55 4.34
N SER A 31 -5.15 -11.24 4.13
CA SER A 31 -5.67 -10.66 2.89
C SER A 31 -4.61 -10.85 1.80
N ASN A 32 -4.92 -11.65 0.77
CA ASN A 32 -4.11 -11.87 -0.44
C ASN A 32 -4.04 -10.58 -1.30
N CYS A 33 -3.65 -9.44 -0.73
CA CYS A 33 -3.41 -8.23 -1.51
C CYS A 33 -2.19 -8.50 -2.41
N PRO A 34 -2.28 -8.21 -3.72
CA PRO A 34 -1.11 -8.33 -4.58
C PRO A 34 -0.06 -7.30 -4.16
N ASP A 35 1.22 -7.66 -4.27
CA ASP A 35 2.32 -6.74 -3.96
C ASP A 35 2.39 -5.60 -4.98
N VAL A 36 2.14 -5.93 -6.25
CA VAL A 36 2.23 -5.00 -7.38
C VAL A 36 1.05 -5.13 -8.34
N VAL A 37 0.76 -4.04 -9.04
CA VAL A 37 -0.08 -4.03 -10.24
C VAL A 37 0.70 -3.48 -11.43
N VAL A 38 0.46 -4.05 -12.61
CA VAL A 38 1.16 -3.64 -13.84
C VAL A 38 0.28 -2.68 -14.63
N SER A 39 0.83 -1.53 -15.00
CA SER A 39 0.21 -0.53 -15.86
C SER A 39 0.05 -1.04 -17.30
N PRO A 40 -0.87 -0.50 -18.10
CA PRO A 40 -0.93 -0.79 -19.54
C PRO A 40 0.40 -0.62 -20.28
N SER A 41 1.22 0.35 -19.88
CA SER A 41 2.55 0.61 -20.44
C SER A 41 3.64 -0.34 -19.92
N GLY A 42 3.30 -1.26 -19.00
CA GLY A 42 4.23 -2.22 -18.42
C GLY A 42 4.93 -1.77 -17.14
N SER A 43 4.61 -0.59 -16.61
CA SER A 43 5.19 -0.08 -15.36
C SER A 43 4.56 -0.76 -14.14
N THR A 44 5.36 -1.09 -13.13
CA THR A 44 4.87 -1.69 -11.88
C THR A 44 4.56 -0.62 -10.83
N PHE A 45 3.37 -0.70 -10.25
CA PHE A 45 2.98 0.08 -9.08
C PHE A 45 2.93 -0.83 -7.85
N ASN A 46 3.62 -0.44 -6.78
CA ASN A 46 3.70 -1.24 -5.56
C ASN A 46 2.53 -0.93 -4.63
N VAL A 47 1.58 -1.87 -4.58
CA VAL A 47 0.38 -1.80 -3.73
C VAL A 47 0.73 -2.12 -2.28
N ALA A 48 1.66 -3.05 -2.02
CA ALA A 48 2.10 -3.35 -0.65
C ALA A 48 2.73 -2.15 0.04
N ALA A 49 3.53 -1.36 -0.67
CA ALA A 49 4.12 -0.11 -0.18
C ALA A 49 3.04 0.93 0.14
N LEU A 50 1.98 1.03 -0.69
CA LEU A 50 0.84 1.91 -0.39
C LEU A 50 0.10 1.45 0.87
N ILE A 51 -0.13 0.14 1.03
CA ILE A 51 -0.77 -0.43 2.22
C ILE A 51 0.10 -0.18 3.47
N ALA A 52 1.41 -0.33 3.35
CA ALA A 52 2.35 -0.07 4.44
C ALA A 52 2.37 1.42 4.84
N ASP A 53 2.27 2.34 3.88
CA ASP A 53 2.19 3.79 4.12
C ASP A 53 0.87 4.19 4.81
N THR A 54 -0.25 3.59 4.42
CA THR A 54 -1.56 3.90 5.01
C THR A 54 -1.88 3.11 6.27
N GLY A 55 -1.18 2.00 6.51
CA GLY A 55 -1.37 1.10 7.66
C GLY A 55 -2.45 0.02 7.48
N SER A 56 -3.30 0.10 6.45
CA SER A 56 -4.27 -0.96 6.14
C SER A 56 -4.74 -0.95 4.67
N PRO A 57 -5.22 -2.10 4.13
CA PRO A 57 -5.82 -2.18 2.80
C PRO A 57 -7.02 -1.24 2.61
N GLU A 58 -7.86 -1.11 3.64
CA GLU A 58 -9.04 -0.25 3.61
C GLU A 58 -8.65 1.23 3.58
N ALA A 59 -7.64 1.62 4.36
CA ALA A 59 -7.10 2.98 4.34
C ALA A 59 -6.41 3.30 3.01
N ALA A 60 -5.70 2.33 2.42
CA ALA A 60 -5.12 2.46 1.08
C ALA A 60 -6.21 2.63 0.00
N LEU A 61 -7.31 1.86 0.11
CA LEU A 61 -8.44 1.95 -0.80
C LEU A 61 -9.10 3.33 -0.75
N ASP A 62 -9.36 3.83 0.45
CA ASP A 62 -9.93 5.17 0.65
C ASP A 62 -9.00 6.25 0.07
N LYS A 63 -7.70 6.19 0.37
CA LYS A 63 -6.69 7.12 -0.15
C LYS A 63 -6.66 7.13 -1.68
N ALA A 64 -6.67 5.95 -2.32
CA ALA A 64 -6.66 5.82 -3.77
C ALA A 64 -7.95 6.37 -4.42
N ARG A 65 -9.11 6.07 -3.84
CA ARG A 65 -10.41 6.61 -4.31
C ARG A 65 -10.48 8.12 -4.16
N THR A 66 -10.02 8.64 -3.03
CA THR A 66 -9.96 10.07 -2.74
C THR A 66 -9.06 10.79 -3.76
N ALA A 67 -7.86 10.27 -4.02
CA ALA A 67 -6.96 10.84 -5.03
C ALA A 67 -7.60 10.88 -6.43
N LEU A 68 -8.25 9.79 -6.85
CA LEU A 68 -8.94 9.73 -8.14
C LEU A 68 -10.14 10.70 -8.22
N SER A 69 -10.87 10.87 -7.12
CA SER A 69 -11.96 11.84 -7.02
C SER A 69 -11.43 13.27 -7.17
N GLN A 70 -10.32 13.61 -6.50
CA GLN A 70 -9.70 14.92 -6.60
C GLN A 70 -9.29 15.28 -8.04
N VAL A 71 -8.68 14.32 -8.76
CA VAL A 71 -8.35 14.52 -10.19
C VAL A 71 -9.60 14.80 -11.00
N LYS A 72 -10.69 14.05 -10.79
CA LYS A 72 -11.96 14.27 -11.50
C LYS A 72 -12.57 15.62 -11.17
N SER A 73 -12.61 16.02 -9.89
CA SER A 73 -13.13 17.33 -9.47
C SER A 73 -12.27 18.50 -9.96
N GLY A 74 -10.97 18.27 -10.15
CA GLY A 74 -10.02 19.26 -10.68
C GLY A 74 -10.09 19.48 -12.20
N GLY A 75 -11.02 18.83 -12.91
CA GLY A 75 -11.14 18.96 -14.38
C GLY A 75 -10.60 17.76 -15.17
N GLY A 76 -10.17 16.69 -14.48
CA GLY A 76 -9.63 15.48 -15.07
C GLY A 76 -8.23 15.68 -15.64
N CYS A 77 -7.80 14.81 -16.56
CA CYS A 77 -6.45 14.89 -17.11
C CYS A 77 -6.21 16.10 -18.04
N ARG A 78 -7.25 16.83 -18.44
CA ARG A 78 -7.16 17.97 -19.36
C ARG A 78 -6.44 19.20 -18.78
N ILE A 79 -6.28 19.27 -17.47
CA ILE A 79 -5.58 20.38 -16.80
C ILE A 79 -4.06 20.15 -16.68
N PHE A 80 -3.58 18.94 -17.01
CA PHE A 80 -2.17 18.60 -16.96
C PHE A 80 -1.51 18.83 -18.32
N GLU A 81 -0.23 19.23 -18.31
CA GLU A 81 0.58 19.40 -19.52
C GLU A 81 0.75 18.07 -20.26
N ASP A 82 1.03 17.00 -19.51
CA ASP A 82 1.11 15.64 -20.04
C ASP A 82 -0.17 14.85 -19.73
N ILE A 83 -1.13 14.96 -20.64
CA ILE A 83 -2.42 14.27 -20.56
C ILE A 83 -2.23 12.75 -20.57
N ALA A 84 -1.27 12.24 -21.36
CA ALA A 84 -1.06 10.80 -21.51
C ALA A 84 -0.50 10.18 -20.21
N ALA A 85 0.46 10.83 -19.58
CA ALA A 85 0.98 10.40 -18.28
C ALA A 85 -0.08 10.44 -17.18
N CYS A 86 -0.96 11.46 -17.20
CA CYS A 86 -2.09 11.51 -16.28
C CYS A 86 -3.07 10.35 -16.48
N GLU A 87 -3.49 10.09 -17.72
CA GLU A 87 -4.42 9.00 -18.02
C GLU A 87 -3.83 7.63 -17.64
N GLU A 88 -2.53 7.42 -17.90
CA GLU A 88 -1.85 6.20 -17.49
C GLU A 88 -1.83 6.05 -15.97
N THR A 89 -1.57 7.13 -15.23
CA THR A 89 -1.64 7.15 -13.77
C THR A 89 -3.05 6.82 -13.27
N LEU A 90 -4.09 7.33 -13.94
CA LEU A 90 -5.48 6.98 -13.59
C LEU A 90 -5.79 5.50 -13.86
N LEU A 91 -5.23 4.89 -14.90
CA LEU A 91 -5.38 3.46 -15.18
C LEU A 91 -4.69 2.61 -14.11
N VAL A 92 -3.49 3.00 -13.69
CA VAL A 92 -2.80 2.38 -12.55
C VAL A 92 -3.61 2.50 -11.27
N ALA A 93 -4.10 3.69 -10.95
CA ALA A 93 -4.90 3.93 -9.75
C ALA A 93 -6.18 3.07 -9.73
N LYS A 94 -6.88 2.96 -10.87
CA LYS A 94 -8.07 2.09 -11.00
C LYS A 94 -7.74 0.61 -10.78
N LYS A 95 -6.61 0.13 -11.31
CA LYS A 95 -6.13 -1.24 -11.08
C LYS A 95 -5.78 -1.48 -9.61
N ALA A 96 -5.10 -0.54 -8.98
CA ALA A 96 -4.79 -0.61 -7.55
C ALA A 96 -6.06 -0.61 -6.69
N ILE A 97 -7.06 0.23 -7.01
CA ILE A 97 -8.36 0.22 -6.34
C ILE A 97 -9.03 -1.15 -6.44
N ALA A 98 -9.09 -1.73 -7.64
CA ALA A 98 -9.70 -3.06 -7.83
C ALA A 98 -8.97 -4.15 -7.02
N ALA A 99 -7.64 -4.11 -6.97
CA ALA A 99 -6.84 -5.02 -6.15
C ALA A 99 -7.12 -4.84 -4.64
N LEU A 100 -7.20 -3.60 -4.18
CA LEU A 100 -7.48 -3.25 -2.80
C LEU A 100 -8.91 -3.63 -2.40
N GLU A 101 -9.90 -3.44 -3.27
CA GLU A 101 -11.28 -3.89 -3.06
C GLU A 101 -11.36 -5.41 -2.89
N ALA A 102 -10.71 -6.16 -3.79
CA ALA A 102 -10.68 -7.61 -3.74
C ALA A 102 -10.06 -8.14 -2.44
N CYS A 103 -8.99 -7.51 -1.96
CA CYS A 103 -8.32 -7.98 -0.75
C CYS A 103 -8.89 -7.42 0.56
N SER A 104 -9.53 -6.25 0.55
CA SER A 104 -10.26 -5.70 1.71
C SER A 104 -11.57 -6.46 1.96
N ALA A 105 -12.25 -6.90 0.89
CA ALA A 105 -13.48 -7.69 1.00
C ALA A 105 -13.25 -9.13 1.50
N ALA A 106 -12.00 -9.62 1.43
CA ALA A 106 -11.63 -10.95 1.90
C ALA A 106 -11.39 -11.03 3.42
N SER A 107 -11.43 -9.90 4.14
CA SER A 107 -11.31 -9.86 5.60
C SER A 107 -12.58 -10.47 6.24
N PRO A 108 -12.50 -11.63 6.93
CA PRO A 108 -13.68 -12.21 7.57
C PRO A 108 -14.21 -11.29 8.69
N PRO A 109 -15.53 -11.25 8.93
CA PRO A 109 -16.08 -10.49 10.04
C PRO A 109 -15.46 -10.96 11.36
N LYS A 110 -14.96 -10.02 12.16
CA LYS A 110 -14.57 -10.28 13.55
C LYS A 110 -15.84 -10.72 14.31
N HIS A 111 -15.95 -12.00 14.61
CA HIS A 111 -16.86 -12.53 15.63
C HIS A 111 -16.19 -12.46 17.00
#